data_AF-A0A6N1DLY7-F1
#
_entry.id   AF-A0A6N1DLY7-F1
#
_cell.length_a   1.000
_cell.length_b   1.000
_cell.length_c   1.000
_cell.angle_alpha   90.00
_cell.angle_beta   90.00
_cell.angle_gamma   90.00
#
_symmetry.space_group_name_H-M   'P 1'
#
loop_
_entity.id
_entity.type
_entity.pdbx_description
1 polymer ?
#
loop_
_entity_poly.entity_id
_entity_poly.type
_entity_poly.pdbx_seq_one_letter_code
_entity_poly.pdbx_strand_id
1 'polypeptide(L)'
;MQAQAYSVAPLVVRYELAGCAVLHRGGSRTWRLNNPGDLPSGAFALAHGSIGAAEGRAIFASAPAGRAALLALFDEPATAMKSVGALIAEFVPGYVLPRHAGRGGFEPASGLPLRLPTGALAPAQRARLADTVTWLLGYRAGELIGVEARVD
;
A
#
# COMPACT_ATOMS: atom_id res chain seq x y z
N MET A 1 3.78 -11.56 -20.61
CA MET A 1 2.45 -11.00 -20.93
C MET A 1 2.29 -9.73 -20.09
N GLN A 2 2.31 -8.55 -20.71
CA GLN A 2 2.18 -7.27 -20.01
C GLN A 2 0.69 -6.95 -19.84
N ALA A 3 0.21 -6.80 -18.62
CA ALA A 3 -1.16 -6.36 -18.36
C ALA A 3 -1.22 -4.83 -18.52
N GLN A 4 -2.20 -4.35 -19.30
CA GLN A 4 -2.47 -2.93 -19.49
C GLN A 4 -3.64 -2.55 -18.59
N ALA A 5 -3.40 -1.66 -17.64
CA ALA A 5 -4.42 -1.14 -16.73
C ALA A 5 -4.71 0.33 -17.06
N TYR A 6 -5.99 0.68 -17.14
CA TYR A 6 -6.42 2.05 -17.44
C TYR A 6 -7.44 2.52 -16.39
N SER A 7 -7.28 3.76 -15.93
CA SER A 7 -8.22 4.46 -15.03
C SER A 7 -9.30 5.11 -15.90
N VAL A 8 -10.55 4.70 -15.73
CA VAL A 8 -11.73 5.30 -16.40
C VAL A 8 -12.55 6.01 -15.32
N ALA A 9 -12.65 7.33 -15.41
CA ALA A 9 -13.17 8.24 -14.39
C ALA A 9 -14.56 7.88 -13.80
N PRO A 10 -14.87 8.31 -12.56
CA PRO A 10 -14.07 8.15 -11.35
C PRO A 10 -14.41 6.82 -10.67
N LEU A 11 -13.37 6.20 -10.10
CA LEU A 11 -13.41 5.00 -9.25
C LEU A 11 -13.54 3.65 -9.97
N VAL A 12 -13.23 3.50 -11.27
CA VAL A 12 -13.12 2.16 -11.88
C VAL A 12 -11.68 1.88 -12.34
N VAL A 13 -11.13 0.76 -11.88
CA VAL A 13 -9.86 0.21 -12.40
C VAL A 13 -10.13 -1.16 -13.02
N ARG A 14 -9.67 -1.33 -14.25
CA ARG A 14 -9.65 -2.60 -14.98
C ARG A 14 -8.21 -3.08 -15.16
N TYR A 15 -7.93 -4.34 -14.84
CA TYR A 15 -6.67 -4.99 -15.21
C TYR A 15 -6.93 -6.45 -15.62
N GLU A 16 -6.04 -7.01 -16.44
CA GLU A 16 -6.07 -8.44 -16.78
C GLU A 16 -5.30 -9.26 -15.75
N LEU A 17 -5.94 -10.30 -15.20
CA LEU A 17 -5.34 -11.28 -14.29
C LEU A 17 -5.75 -12.68 -14.72
N ALA A 18 -4.77 -13.56 -14.97
CA ALA A 18 -5.02 -14.94 -15.38
C ALA A 18 -5.99 -15.08 -16.59
N GLY A 19 -5.92 -14.14 -17.54
CA GLY A 19 -6.80 -14.13 -18.73
C GLY A 19 -8.20 -13.56 -18.48
N CYS A 20 -8.49 -13.07 -17.28
CA CYS A 20 -9.76 -12.43 -16.95
C CYS A 20 -9.59 -10.93 -16.74
N ALA A 21 -10.57 -10.13 -17.18
CA ALA A 21 -10.66 -8.72 -16.83
C ALA A 21 -11.28 -8.57 -15.43
N VAL A 22 -10.56 -7.94 -14.52
CA VAL A 22 -11.02 -7.65 -13.16
C VAL A 22 -11.41 -6.18 -13.07
N LEU A 23 -12.66 -5.90 -12.69
CA LEU A 23 -13.16 -4.53 -12.48
C LEU A 23 -13.43 -4.25 -11.00
N HIS A 24 -12.72 -3.28 -10.45
CA HIS A 24 -13.00 -2.73 -9.12
C HIS A 24 -13.68 -1.36 -9.25
N ARG A 25 -14.83 -1.17 -8.61
CA ARG A 25 -15.53 0.12 -8.54
C ARG A 25 -15.64 0.65 -7.12
N GLY A 26 -15.60 1.97 -6.97
CA GLY A 26 -15.75 2.61 -5.66
C GLY A 26 -14.53 2.34 -4.78
N GLY A 27 -14.71 2.40 -3.46
CA GLY A 27 -13.62 2.18 -2.50
C GLY A 27 -12.47 3.20 -2.63
N SER A 28 -11.37 2.92 -1.94
CA SER A 28 -10.14 3.71 -2.07
C SER A 28 -9.37 3.30 -3.33
N ARG A 29 -8.52 4.21 -3.84
CA ARG A 29 -7.58 3.87 -4.92
C ARG A 29 -6.70 2.69 -4.53
N THR A 30 -6.13 2.71 -3.33
CA THR A 30 -5.29 1.64 -2.80
C THR A 30 -5.98 0.27 -2.80
N TRP A 31 -7.30 0.21 -2.59
CA TRP A 31 -8.07 -1.01 -2.73
C TRP A 31 -8.21 -1.46 -4.18
N ARG A 32 -8.61 -0.56 -5.09
CA ARG A 32 -8.78 -0.88 -6.52
C ARG A 32 -7.49 -1.36 -7.19
N LEU A 33 -6.33 -0.87 -6.71
CA LEU A 33 -5.02 -1.25 -7.22
C LEU A 33 -4.41 -2.45 -6.48
N ASN A 34 -5.12 -3.04 -5.50
CA ASN A 34 -4.56 -4.07 -4.61
C ASN A 34 -3.23 -3.64 -3.96
N ASN A 35 -3.09 -2.34 -3.70
CA ASN A 35 -1.86 -1.69 -3.28
C ASN A 35 -2.09 -0.99 -1.93
N PRO A 36 -2.14 -1.75 -0.82
CA PRO A 36 -2.47 -1.22 0.50
C PRO A 36 -1.42 -0.26 1.07
N GLY A 37 -0.21 -0.24 0.50
CA GLY A 37 0.84 0.73 0.84
C GLY A 37 0.86 1.95 -0.06
N ASP A 38 -0.03 2.05 -1.05
CA ASP A 38 0.05 3.07 -2.12
C ASP A 38 1.50 3.16 -2.64
N LEU A 39 2.09 2.04 -3.05
CA LEU A 39 3.45 2.01 -3.56
C LEU A 39 3.52 2.67 -4.96
N PRO A 40 4.51 3.52 -5.25
CA PRO A 40 4.71 4.07 -6.58
C PRO A 40 5.05 2.93 -7.56
N SER A 41 4.61 3.08 -8.81
CA SER A 41 5.08 2.20 -9.88
C SER A 41 6.56 2.42 -10.15
N GLY A 42 7.30 1.36 -10.45
CA GLY A 42 8.73 1.46 -10.75
C GLY A 42 9.46 0.13 -10.55
N ALA A 43 10.79 0.17 -10.62
CA ALA A 43 11.64 -1.02 -10.52
C ALA A 43 11.39 -1.83 -9.24
N PHE A 44 11.25 -1.15 -8.10
CA PHE A 44 10.95 -1.80 -6.81
C PHE A 44 9.62 -2.57 -6.88
N ALA A 45 8.53 -1.92 -7.28
CA ALA A 45 7.22 -2.57 -7.34
C ALA A 45 7.20 -3.75 -8.32
N LEU A 46 7.89 -3.61 -9.47
CA LEU A 46 8.04 -4.69 -10.46
C LEU A 46 8.83 -5.88 -9.88
N ALA A 47 9.94 -5.63 -9.18
CA ALA A 47 10.72 -6.66 -8.50
C ALA A 47 9.92 -7.39 -7.41
N HIS A 48 8.90 -6.73 -6.84
CA HIS A 48 8.01 -7.27 -5.82
C HIS A 48 6.61 -7.67 -6.37
N GLY A 49 6.51 -7.97 -7.66
CA GLY A 49 5.35 -8.64 -8.23
C GLY A 49 4.17 -7.74 -8.61
N SER A 50 4.39 -6.43 -8.82
CA SER A 50 3.39 -5.59 -9.46
C SER A 50 3.13 -6.05 -10.90
N ILE A 51 1.87 -6.09 -11.31
CA ILE A 51 1.43 -6.55 -12.64
C ILE A 51 1.16 -5.39 -13.60
N GLY A 52 1.22 -4.15 -13.11
CA GLY A 52 0.96 -2.96 -13.91
C GLY A 52 0.97 -1.71 -13.07
N ALA A 53 0.47 -0.62 -13.64
CA ALA A 53 0.37 0.67 -12.97
C ALA A 53 -0.86 1.44 -13.42
N ALA A 54 -1.41 2.26 -12.53
CA ALA A 54 -2.39 3.30 -12.86
C ALA A 54 -2.09 4.54 -12.02
N GLU A 55 -2.18 5.72 -12.64
CA GLU A 55 -1.94 7.01 -11.96
C GLU A 55 -0.58 7.07 -11.24
N GLY A 56 0.46 6.45 -11.80
CA GLY A 56 1.81 6.39 -11.21
C GLY A 56 1.93 5.47 -9.98
N ARG A 57 0.91 4.67 -9.68
CA ARG A 57 0.89 3.71 -8.57
C ARG A 57 0.90 2.29 -9.10
N ALA A 58 1.60 1.41 -8.39
CA ALA A 58 1.67 0.00 -8.73
C ALA A 58 0.31 -0.69 -8.56
N ILE A 59 0.04 -1.67 -9.42
CA ILE A 59 -1.10 -2.59 -9.31
C ILE A 59 -0.54 -3.96 -8.97
N PHE A 60 -1.13 -4.61 -7.97
CA PHE A 60 -0.79 -5.99 -7.61
C PHE A 60 -1.92 -6.95 -7.97
N ALA A 61 -1.57 -8.23 -8.14
CA ALA A 61 -2.56 -9.27 -8.41
C ALA A 61 -3.57 -9.45 -7.26
N SER A 62 -3.16 -9.12 -6.02
CA SER A 62 -4.02 -9.23 -4.84
C SER A 62 -3.53 -8.29 -3.72
N ALA A 63 -4.42 -7.91 -2.81
CA ALA A 63 -4.05 -7.09 -1.66
C ALA A 63 -2.95 -7.74 -0.78
N PRO A 64 -2.93 -9.07 -0.53
CA PRO A 64 -1.81 -9.74 0.11
C PRO A 64 -0.47 -9.57 -0.62
N ALA A 65 -0.46 -9.62 -1.95
CA ALA A 65 0.76 -9.38 -2.73
C ALA A 65 1.27 -7.93 -2.56
N GLY A 66 0.38 -6.95 -2.65
CA GLY A 66 0.74 -5.55 -2.39
C GLY A 66 1.19 -5.31 -0.94
N ARG A 67 0.60 -6.02 0.03
CA ARG A 67 1.04 -5.97 1.44
C ARG A 67 2.43 -6.58 1.63
N ALA A 68 2.75 -7.67 0.93
CA ALA A 68 4.09 -8.26 0.95
C ALA A 68 5.13 -7.29 0.39
N ALA A 69 4.81 -6.57 -0.70
CA ALA A 69 5.68 -5.53 -1.24
C ALA A 69 5.89 -4.36 -0.26
N LEU A 70 4.85 -3.95 0.47
CA LEU A 70 4.97 -2.93 1.52
C LEU A 70 5.89 -3.38 2.66
N LEU A 71 5.78 -4.65 3.09
CA LEU A 71 6.67 -5.19 4.12
C LEU A 71 8.12 -5.23 3.64
N ALA A 72 8.36 -5.64 2.39
CA ALA A 72 9.69 -5.63 1.80
C ALA A 72 10.27 -4.20 1.71
N LEU A 73 9.43 -3.19 1.44
CA LEU A 73 9.87 -1.80 1.42
C LEU A 73 10.44 -1.37 2.78
N PHE A 74 9.94 -1.90 3.89
CA PHE A 74 10.46 -1.57 5.22
C PHE A 74 11.86 -2.12 5.48
N ASP A 75 12.25 -3.17 4.74
CA ASP A 75 13.58 -3.78 4.83
C ASP A 75 14.58 -3.14 3.84
N GLU A 76 14.13 -2.32 2.89
CA GLU A 76 15.02 -1.57 2.00
C GLU A 76 15.93 -0.63 2.81
N PRO A 77 17.25 -0.55 2.54
CA PRO A 77 18.19 0.20 3.36
C PRO A 77 17.77 1.66 3.61
N ALA A 78 17.28 2.34 2.56
CA ALA A 78 16.83 3.73 2.66
C ALA A 78 15.59 3.89 3.56
N THR A 79 14.72 2.88 3.63
CA THR A 79 13.52 2.88 4.46
C THR A 79 13.84 2.38 5.87
N ALA A 80 14.66 1.35 6.00
CA ALA A 80 15.05 0.69 7.25
C ALA A 80 15.70 1.66 8.25
N MET A 81 16.40 2.68 7.72
CA MET A 81 17.01 3.75 8.52
C MET A 81 16.00 4.81 9.00
N LYS A 82 14.80 4.89 8.41
CA LYS A 82 13.77 5.84 8.81
C LYS A 82 13.17 5.40 10.14
N SER A 83 12.84 6.37 10.98
CA SER A 83 12.03 6.09 12.16
C SER A 83 10.59 5.78 11.75
N VAL A 84 9.86 5.04 12.60
CA VAL A 84 8.42 4.79 12.43
C VAL A 84 7.66 6.08 12.14
N GLY A 85 7.95 7.16 12.89
CA GLY A 85 7.31 8.46 12.66
C GLY A 85 7.65 9.06 11.30
N ALA A 86 8.93 9.07 10.91
CA ALA A 86 9.35 9.60 9.61
C ALA A 86 8.68 8.86 8.45
N LEU A 87 8.57 7.54 8.55
CA LEU A 87 7.90 6.74 7.54
C LEU A 87 6.40 7.02 7.46
N ILE A 88 5.69 7.11 8.59
CA ILE A 88 4.26 7.45 8.62
C ILE A 88 4.01 8.82 7.96
N ALA A 89 4.85 9.82 8.28
CA ALA A 89 4.72 11.17 7.73
C ALA A 89 4.91 11.23 6.20
N GLU A 90 5.69 10.30 5.63
CA GLU A 90 5.90 10.18 4.18
C GLU A 90 4.66 9.65 3.46
N PHE A 91 3.98 8.66 4.03
CA PHE A 91 2.76 8.10 3.44
C PHE A 91 1.53 8.98 3.62
N VAL A 92 1.52 9.87 4.61
CA VAL A 92 0.34 10.67 4.99
C VAL A 92 0.72 12.14 5.13
N PRO A 93 0.88 12.88 4.02
CA PRO A 93 1.23 14.29 4.04
C PRO A 93 0.17 15.09 4.80
N GLY A 94 0.57 15.82 5.84
CA GLY A 94 -0.36 16.57 6.70
C GLY A 94 -0.84 15.81 7.94
N TYR A 95 -0.45 14.55 8.12
CA TYR A 95 -0.57 13.87 9.42
C TYR A 95 0.35 14.59 10.41
N VAL A 96 -0.25 15.39 11.29
CA VAL A 96 0.47 15.95 12.43
C VAL A 96 0.74 14.81 13.39
N LEU A 97 1.93 14.22 13.33
CA LEU A 97 2.44 13.43 14.44
C LEU A 97 2.39 14.34 15.67
N PRO A 98 1.65 13.97 16.74
CA PRO A 98 1.69 14.75 17.95
C PRO A 98 3.14 14.80 18.45
N ARG A 99 3.79 15.98 18.41
CA ARG A 99 5.07 16.20 19.08
C ARG A 99 4.81 16.14 20.57
N HIS A 100 4.93 14.98 21.21
CA HIS A 100 4.85 14.94 22.66
C HIS A 100 6.23 15.24 23.27
N ALA A 101 6.38 16.48 23.74
CA ALA A 101 7.15 16.72 24.95
C ALA A 101 6.28 16.27 26.15
N GLY A 102 6.65 15.17 26.82
CA GLY A 102 6.02 14.76 28.10
C GLY A 102 5.64 13.29 28.22
N ARG A 103 5.93 12.71 29.40
CA ARG A 103 5.82 11.27 29.77
C ARG A 103 4.38 10.76 29.63
N GLY A 104 4.10 10.04 28.54
CA GLY A 104 2.81 9.37 28.30
C GLY A 104 2.29 9.50 26.86
N GLY A 105 3.18 9.77 25.89
CA GLY A 105 2.84 10.20 24.53
C GLY A 105 1.89 9.27 23.76
N PHE A 106 1.11 9.86 22.85
CA PHE A 106 0.30 9.18 21.85
C PHE A 106 1.08 8.06 21.15
N GLU A 107 0.63 6.83 21.35
CA GLU A 107 1.04 5.70 20.55
C GLU A 107 0.33 5.79 19.19
N PRO A 108 1.04 5.71 18.06
CA PRO A 108 0.37 5.47 16.78
C PRO A 108 -0.53 4.23 16.90
N ALA A 109 -1.53 4.08 16.02
CA ALA A 109 -2.37 2.88 16.01
C ALA A 109 -1.57 1.55 15.95
N SER A 110 -0.30 1.61 15.52
CA SER A 110 0.65 0.48 15.54
C SER A 110 1.15 0.07 16.94
N GLY A 111 0.99 0.93 17.96
CA GLY A 111 1.56 0.75 19.31
C GLY A 111 3.08 0.87 19.34
N LEU A 112 3.71 1.43 18.30
CA LEU A 112 5.17 1.46 18.14
C LEU A 112 5.77 2.81 18.55
N PRO A 113 6.94 2.83 19.22
CA PRO A 113 7.64 4.08 19.49
C PRO A 113 8.02 4.81 18.19
N LEU A 114 7.63 6.07 18.06
CA LEU A 114 7.85 6.87 16.84
C LEU A 114 9.32 7.03 16.45
N ARG A 115 10.25 6.90 17.41
CA ARG A 115 11.69 7.03 17.21
C ARG A 115 12.38 5.73 16.82
N LEU A 116 11.68 4.59 16.91
CA LEU A 116 12.26 3.28 16.59
C LEU A 116 12.56 3.21 15.09
N PRO A 117 13.78 2.82 14.67
CA PRO A 117 14.07 2.56 13.25
C PRO A 117 13.22 1.41 12.74
N THR A 118 12.71 1.53 11.52
CA THR A 118 11.86 0.50 10.90
C THR A 118 12.60 -0.82 10.68
N GLY A 119 13.90 -0.78 10.37
CA GLY A 119 14.75 -1.97 10.24
C GLY A 119 14.98 -2.71 11.57
N ALA A 120 14.70 -2.09 12.72
CA ALA A 120 14.82 -2.72 14.03
C ALA A 120 13.51 -3.41 14.48
N LEU A 121 12.45 -3.33 13.68
CA LEU A 121 11.15 -3.90 14.02
C LEU A 121 11.15 -5.43 13.84
N ALA A 122 10.67 -6.14 14.86
CA ALA A 122 10.33 -7.55 14.73
C ALA A 122 9.24 -7.75 13.66
N PRO A 123 9.11 -8.95 13.05
CA PRO A 123 8.12 -9.21 12.02
C PRO A 123 6.69 -8.81 12.40
N ALA A 124 6.27 -9.11 13.63
CA ALA A 124 4.94 -8.73 14.13
C ALA A 124 4.76 -7.22 14.29
N GLN A 125 5.83 -6.48 14.62
CA GLN A 125 5.81 -5.02 14.68
C GLN A 125 5.73 -4.41 13.28
N ARG A 126 6.48 -4.94 12.31
CA ARG A 126 6.37 -4.52 10.89
C ARG A 126 4.97 -4.75 10.34
N ALA A 127 4.35 -5.88 10.66
CA ALA A 127 2.96 -6.15 10.28
C ALA A 127 2.00 -5.07 10.82
N ARG A 128 2.10 -4.70 12.10
CA ARG A 128 1.28 -3.62 12.69
C ARG A 128 1.55 -2.26 12.06
N LEU A 129 2.80 -1.96 11.71
CA LEU A 129 3.14 -0.74 10.99
C LEU A 129 2.50 -0.71 9.60
N ALA A 130 2.57 -1.81 8.85
CA ALA A 130 1.93 -1.94 7.54
C ALA A 130 0.41 -1.70 7.66
N ASP A 131 -0.24 -2.34 8.63
CA ASP A 131 -1.68 -2.18 8.84
C ASP A 131 -2.04 -0.73 9.20
N THR A 132 -1.19 -0.04 9.97
CA THR A 132 -1.36 1.38 10.31
C THR A 132 -1.21 2.28 9.09
N VAL A 133 -0.18 2.06 8.25
CA VAL A 133 0.00 2.81 7.00
C VAL A 133 -1.22 2.63 6.09
N THR A 134 -1.67 1.39 5.91
CA THR A 134 -2.85 1.07 5.11
C THR A 134 -4.12 1.76 5.62
N TRP A 135 -4.34 1.74 6.94
CA TRP A 135 -5.47 2.43 7.55
C TRP A 135 -5.40 3.95 7.35
N LEU A 136 -4.23 4.57 7.57
CA LEU A 136 -4.05 6.01 7.40
C LEU A 136 -4.20 6.47 5.95
N LEU A 137 -3.86 5.62 4.98
CA LEU A 137 -4.12 5.84 3.56
C LEU A 137 -5.61 5.75 3.20
N GLY A 138 -6.48 5.51 4.18
CA GLY A 138 -7.92 5.42 3.99
C GLY A 138 -8.35 4.20 3.19
N TYR A 139 -7.59 3.09 3.27
CA TYR A 139 -7.93 1.86 2.57
C TYR A 139 -9.37 1.44 2.88
N ARG A 140 -10.19 1.38 1.82
CA ARG A 140 -11.62 1.09 1.94
C ARG A 140 -12.03 0.20 0.78
N ALA A 141 -12.60 -0.96 1.11
CA ALA A 141 -13.17 -1.83 0.10
C ALA A 141 -14.32 -1.15 -0.64
N GLY A 142 -14.35 -1.35 -1.95
CA GLY A 142 -15.47 -1.02 -2.81
C GLY A 142 -16.19 -2.27 -3.27
N GLU A 143 -16.70 -2.24 -4.50
CA GLU A 143 -17.42 -3.33 -5.13
C GLU A 143 -16.58 -3.97 -6.24
N LEU A 144 -16.45 -5.30 -6.20
CA LEU A 144 -15.89 -6.08 -7.30
C LEU A 144 -17.02 -6.32 -8.31
N ILE A 145 -16.98 -5.64 -9.45
CA ILE A 145 -18.09 -5.67 -10.42
C ILE A 145 -18.06 -6.91 -11.31
N GLY A 146 -16.87 -7.49 -11.54
CA GLY A 146 -16.79 -8.69 -12.34
C GLY A 146 -15.38 -9.20 -12.57
N VAL A 147 -15.34 -10.48 -12.92
CA VAL A 147 -14.21 -11.20 -13.50
C VAL A 147 -14.72 -11.70 -14.85
N GLU A 148 -14.53 -10.93 -15.91
CA GLU A 148 -14.94 -11.35 -17.26
C GLU A 148 -13.83 -12.23 -17.84
N ALA A 149 -14.13 -13.51 -18.14
CA ALA A 149 -13.25 -14.34 -18.94
C ALA A 149 -13.13 -13.76 -20.36
N ARG A 150 -11.97 -13.88 -21.00
CA ARG A 150 -11.84 -13.57 -22.43
C ARG A 150 -12.92 -14.34 -23.19
N VAL A 151 -13.70 -13.62 -23.99
CA VAL A 151 -14.42 -14.20 -25.12
C VAL A 151 -13.44 -14.11 -26.28
N ASP A 152 -13.06 -15.27 -26.79
CA ASP A 152 -12.06 -15.47 -27.84
C ASP A 152 -12.43 -14.80 -29.16
#